data_AF-A0A2E9ZBS8-F1
#
_entry.id   AF-A0A2E9ZBS8-F1
#
_cell.length_a   1.000
_cell.length_b   1.000
_cell.length_c   1.000
_cell.angle_alpha   90.00
_cell.angle_beta   90.00
_cell.angle_gamma   90.00
#
_symmetry.space_group_name_H-M   'P 1'
#
loop_
_entity.id
_entity.type
_entity.pdbx_description
1 polymer ?
#
loop_
_entity_poly.entity_id
_entity_poly.type
_entity_poly.pdbx_seq_one_letter_code
_entity_poly.pdbx_strand_id
1 'polypeptide(L)'
;MKWLILLLLCTGCTSKDEFQIWQNKSILKLLSEDRENKELELIYLNEIRKAMHNNDYDAYEFYFNEYISVPRLDIAEELKTHPNYFIGGEKVKY
;
A
#
# COMPACT_ATOMS: atom_id res chain seq x y z
N MET A 1 55.60 -10.71 12.55
CA MET A 1 54.71 -10.64 11.36
C MET A 1 53.51 -11.58 11.48
N LYS A 2 52.70 -11.46 12.54
CA LYS A 2 51.49 -12.31 12.75
C LYS A 2 50.22 -11.50 13.04
N TRP A 3 50.34 -10.17 13.15
CA TRP A 3 49.26 -9.27 13.55
C TRP A 3 48.57 -8.56 12.37
N LEU A 4 49.11 -8.67 11.14
CA LEU A 4 48.55 -8.05 9.94
C LEU A 4 47.36 -8.81 9.34
N ILE A 5 47.13 -10.07 9.73
CA ILE A 5 46.04 -10.90 9.18
C ILE A 5 44.70 -10.63 9.90
N LEU A 6 44.70 -10.03 11.10
CA LEU A 6 43.48 -9.78 11.86
C LEU A 6 42.68 -8.54 11.42
N LEU A 7 43.27 -7.64 10.60
CA LEU A 7 42.61 -6.42 10.15
C LEU A 7 41.72 -6.60 8.89
N LEU A 8 41.81 -7.75 8.22
CA LEU A 8 41.07 -8.03 6.98
C LEU A 8 39.67 -8.64 7.17
N LEU A 9 39.24 -8.91 8.42
CA LEU A 9 37.94 -9.51 8.73
C LEU A 9 36.85 -8.49 9.11
N CYS A 10 37.17 -7.20 9.22
CA CYS A 10 36.24 -6.17 9.69
C CYS A 10 35.50 -5.39 8.58
N THR A 11 35.78 -5.64 7.29
CA THR A 11 35.16 -4.90 6.17
C THR A 11 33.93 -5.60 5.57
N GLY A 12 33.47 -6.72 6.16
CA GLY A 12 32.40 -7.56 5.58
C GLY A 12 30.95 -7.22 5.93
N CYS A 13 30.64 -6.13 6.64
CA CYS A 13 29.31 -5.91 7.24
C CYS A 13 28.47 -4.73 6.70
N THR A 14 28.75 -4.17 5.52
CA THR A 14 28.00 -2.98 5.03
C THR A 14 26.80 -3.32 4.12
N SER A 15 26.77 -4.47 3.44
CA SER A 15 25.73 -4.76 2.43
C SER A 15 24.34 -5.08 2.99
N LYS A 16 24.24 -5.54 4.24
CA LYS A 16 22.94 -5.89 4.86
C LYS A 16 22.08 -4.66 5.16
N ASP A 17 22.71 -3.52 5.42
CA ASP A 17 22.03 -2.29 5.81
C ASP A 17 21.30 -1.68 4.60
N GLU A 18 21.98 -1.57 3.44
CA GLU A 18 21.39 -1.04 2.21
C GLU A 18 20.20 -1.88 1.70
N PHE A 19 20.30 -3.20 1.77
CA PHE A 19 19.22 -4.10 1.37
C PHE A 19 17.98 -3.95 2.27
N GLN A 20 18.19 -3.85 3.60
CA GLN A 20 17.09 -3.64 4.55
C GLN A 20 16.42 -2.27 4.36
N ILE A 21 17.22 -1.22 4.12
CA ILE A 21 16.71 0.13 3.82
C ILE A 21 15.85 0.10 2.54
N TRP A 22 16.34 -0.54 1.47
CA TRP A 22 15.60 -0.67 0.22
C TRP A 22 14.30 -1.44 0.41
N GLN A 23 14.35 -2.57 1.12
CA GLN A 23 13.19 -3.39 1.41
C GLN A 23 12.13 -2.60 2.20
N ASN A 24 12.53 -1.90 3.25
CA ASN A 24 11.62 -1.05 4.03
C ASN A 24 10.98 0.03 3.15
N LYS A 25 11.77 0.73 2.33
CA LYS A 25 11.25 1.73 1.39
C LYS A 25 10.24 1.14 0.40
N SER A 26 10.47 -0.07 -0.10
CA SER A 26 9.53 -0.76 -0.99
C SER A 26 8.21 -1.12 -0.29
N ILE A 27 8.27 -1.61 0.95
CA ILE A 27 7.08 -1.92 1.75
C ILE A 27 6.28 -0.65 2.04
N LEU A 28 6.95 0.42 2.44
CA LEU A 28 6.30 1.70 2.69
C LEU A 28 5.60 2.25 1.45
N LYS A 29 6.26 2.14 0.28
CA LYS A 29 5.66 2.54 -0.99
C LYS A 29 4.42 1.71 -1.31
N LEU A 30 4.50 0.38 -1.19
CA LEU A 30 3.37 -0.52 -1.42
C LEU A 30 2.17 -0.18 -0.52
N LEU A 31 2.42 0.03 0.78
CA LEU A 31 1.37 0.38 1.74
C LEU A 31 0.78 1.78 1.51
N SER A 32 1.58 2.71 0.98
CA SER A 32 1.10 4.04 0.59
C SER A 32 0.15 3.94 -0.61
N GLU A 33 0.55 3.22 -1.66
CA GLU A 33 -0.28 3.02 -2.85
C GLU A 33 -1.59 2.29 -2.52
N ASP A 34 -1.53 1.27 -1.65
CA ASP A 34 -2.73 0.58 -1.14
C ASP A 34 -3.65 1.52 -0.37
N ARG A 35 -3.09 2.38 0.49
CA ARG A 35 -3.85 3.40 1.21
C ARG A 35 -4.53 4.37 0.25
N GLU A 36 -3.81 4.91 -0.73
CA GLU A 36 -4.33 5.85 -1.72
C GLU A 36 -5.52 5.24 -2.48
N ASN A 37 -5.39 3.99 -2.91
CA ASN A 37 -6.47 3.25 -3.57
C ASN A 37 -7.70 3.09 -2.65
N LYS A 38 -7.50 2.70 -1.39
CA LYS A 38 -8.59 2.54 -0.42
C LYS A 38 -9.29 3.84 -0.08
N GLU A 39 -8.53 4.93 0.06
CA GLU A 39 -9.10 6.27 0.28
C GLU A 39 -9.94 6.71 -0.93
N LEU A 40 -9.45 6.45 -2.14
CA LEU A 40 -10.19 6.73 -3.36
C LEU A 40 -11.49 5.90 -3.47
N GLU A 41 -11.44 4.61 -3.12
CA GLU A 41 -12.64 3.76 -3.05
C GLU A 41 -13.69 4.35 -2.08
N LEU A 42 -13.27 4.82 -0.89
CA LEU A 42 -14.18 5.43 0.09
C LEU A 42 -14.83 6.70 -0.45
N ILE A 43 -14.07 7.52 -1.20
CA ILE A 43 -14.60 8.72 -1.87
C ILE A 43 -15.70 8.31 -2.86
N TYR A 44 -15.41 7.37 -3.76
CA TYR A 44 -16.39 6.96 -4.76
C TYR A 44 -17.63 6.32 -4.16
N LEU A 45 -17.50 5.48 -3.12
CA LEU A 45 -18.64 4.92 -2.40
C LEU A 45 -19.53 6.01 -1.78
N ASN A 46 -18.92 7.07 -1.24
CA ASN A 46 -19.66 8.20 -0.72
C ASN A 46 -20.39 8.99 -1.82
N GLU A 47 -19.77 9.19 -2.98
CA GLU A 47 -20.42 9.85 -4.11
C GLU A 47 -21.55 9.01 -4.71
N ILE A 48 -21.36 7.68 -4.84
CA ILE A 48 -22.41 6.72 -5.22
C ILE A 48 -23.61 6.86 -4.27
N ARG A 49 -23.37 6.87 -2.96
CA ARG A 49 -24.43 7.03 -1.94
C ARG A 49 -25.20 8.34 -2.12
N LYS A 50 -24.51 9.45 -2.40
CA LYS A 50 -25.14 10.75 -2.66
C LYS A 50 -25.96 10.74 -3.96
N ALA A 51 -25.40 10.17 -5.03
CA ALA A 51 -26.07 10.06 -6.32
C ALA A 51 -27.37 9.25 -6.20
N MET A 52 -27.32 8.11 -5.50
CA MET A 52 -28.51 7.31 -5.20
C MET A 52 -29.56 8.08 -4.38
N HIS A 53 -29.14 8.85 -3.36
CA HIS A 53 -30.05 9.66 -2.56
C HIS A 53 -30.77 10.74 -3.38
N ASN A 54 -30.08 11.29 -4.39
CA ASN A 54 -30.60 12.34 -5.26
C ASN A 54 -31.33 11.81 -6.50
N ASN A 55 -31.41 10.48 -6.69
CA ASN A 55 -31.85 9.84 -7.94
C ASN A 55 -31.08 10.31 -9.19
N ASP A 56 -29.80 10.65 -9.02
CA ASP A 56 -28.90 11.05 -10.11
C ASP A 56 -28.23 9.81 -10.70
N TYR A 57 -28.86 9.24 -11.72
CA TYR A 57 -28.40 8.00 -12.34
C TYR A 57 -27.09 8.17 -13.11
N ASP A 58 -26.88 9.32 -13.75
CA ASP A 58 -25.68 9.60 -14.53
C ASP A 58 -24.46 9.68 -13.61
N ALA A 59 -24.59 10.38 -12.47
CA ALA A 59 -23.53 10.43 -11.46
C ALA A 59 -23.28 9.05 -10.83
N TYR A 60 -24.35 8.28 -10.57
CA TYR A 60 -24.22 6.91 -10.07
C TYR A 60 -23.38 6.05 -11.02
N GLU A 61 -23.72 6.01 -12.31
CA GLU A 61 -23.02 5.20 -13.30
C GLU A 61 -21.56 5.62 -13.43
N PHE A 62 -21.29 6.92 -13.47
CA PHE A 62 -19.93 7.45 -13.50
C PHE A 62 -19.10 6.98 -12.30
N TYR A 63 -19.54 7.28 -11.07
CA TYR A 63 -18.75 6.94 -9.88
C TYR A 63 -18.67 5.43 -9.63
N PHE A 64 -19.66 4.66 -10.06
CA PHE A 64 -19.62 3.21 -10.00
C PHE A 64 -18.53 2.63 -10.92
N ASN A 65 -18.41 3.13 -12.15
CA ASN A 65 -17.36 2.71 -13.08
C ASN A 65 -15.96 3.10 -12.57
N GLU A 66 -15.81 4.30 -12.03
CA GLU A 66 -14.57 4.76 -11.40
C GLU A 66 -14.18 3.86 -10.21
N TYR A 67 -15.15 3.55 -9.34
CA TYR A 67 -14.96 2.66 -8.19
C TYR A 67 -14.46 1.26 -8.57
N ILE A 68 -15.08 0.64 -9.60
CA ILE A 68 -14.65 -0.67 -10.10
C ILE A 68 -13.21 -0.61 -10.63
N SER A 69 -12.84 0.51 -11.26
CA SER A 69 -11.54 0.70 -11.89
C SER A 69 -10.40 0.90 -10.89
N VAL A 70 -10.68 1.21 -9.63
CA VAL A 70 -9.64 1.34 -8.60
C VAL A 70 -8.97 -0.02 -8.34
N PRO A 71 -7.64 -0.14 -8.49
CA PRO A 71 -6.94 -1.39 -8.25
C PRO A 71 -6.90 -1.74 -6.75
N ARG A 72 -7.08 -3.01 -6.43
CA ARG A 72 -6.82 -3.55 -5.08
C ARG A 72 -5.50 -4.31 -5.09
N LEU A 73 -4.55 -3.84 -4.31
CA LEU A 73 -3.26 -4.50 -4.18
C LEU A 73 -3.41 -5.70 -3.25
N ASP A 74 -2.80 -6.83 -3.64
CA ASP A 74 -2.75 -8.01 -2.78
C ASP A 74 -1.67 -7.81 -1.71
N ILE A 75 -2.08 -7.30 -0.56
CA ILE A 75 -1.19 -7.07 0.58
C ILE A 75 -1.07 -8.36 1.38
N ALA A 76 0.16 -8.87 1.44
CA ALA A 76 0.52 -10.05 2.23
C ALA A 76 0.04 -9.92 3.69
N GLU A 77 -0.43 -11.02 4.27
CA GLU A 77 -1.11 -11.01 5.57
C GLU A 77 -0.20 -10.50 6.69
N GLU A 78 1.10 -10.77 6.61
CA GLU A 78 2.09 -10.31 7.58
C GLU A 78 2.17 -8.78 7.61
N LEU A 79 2.02 -8.14 6.45
CA LEU A 79 2.06 -6.68 6.31
C LEU A 79 0.77 -6.00 6.81
N LYS A 80 -0.33 -6.72 7.02
CA LYS A 80 -1.57 -6.14 7.56
C LYS A 80 -1.45 -5.74 9.03
N THR A 81 -0.44 -6.25 9.72
CA THR A 81 -0.09 -5.83 11.09
C THR A 81 0.90 -4.66 11.12
N HIS A 82 1.41 -4.24 9.96
CA HIS A 82 2.37 -3.14 9.87
C HIS A 82 1.70 -1.82 10.32
N PRO A 83 2.39 -0.95 11.07
CA PRO A 83 1.80 0.28 11.62
C PRO A 83 1.25 1.25 10.55
N ASN A 84 1.76 1.15 9.32
CA ASN A 84 1.32 1.98 8.19
C ASN A 84 0.21 1.35 7.35
N TYR A 85 -0.16 0.10 7.62
CA TYR A 85 -1.26 -0.57 6.93
C TYR A 85 -2.58 0.14 7.24
N PHE A 86 -3.33 0.45 6.20
CA PHE A 86 -4.63 1.08 6.31
C PHE A 86 -5.73 0.03 6.15
N ILE A 87 -6.53 -0.16 7.19
CA ILE A 87 -7.64 -1.15 7.20
C ILE A 87 -8.79 -0.72 6.27
N GLY A 88 -8.82 0.53 5.79
CA GLY A 88 -9.92 1.08 5.01
C GLY A 88 -10.21 0.37 3.68
N GLY A 89 -11.30 0.80 3.05
CA GLY A 89 -11.98 0.06 1.98
C GLY A 89 -13.12 -0.78 2.56
N GLU A 90 -14.30 -0.71 1.96
CA GLU A 90 -15.38 -1.62 2.32
C GLU A 90 -15.19 -2.98 1.65
N LYS A 91 -15.69 -4.05 2.29
CA LYS A 91 -15.67 -5.42 1.72
C LYS A 91 -16.41 -5.56 0.39
N VAL A 92 -17.10 -4.52 -0.05
CA VAL A 92 -17.70 -4.46 -1.38
C VAL A 92 -16.56 -4.58 -2.41
N LYS A 93 -16.37 -5.75 -3.01
CA LYS A 93 -16.02 -6.01 -4.42
C LYS A 93 -16.17 -7.52 -4.58
N TYR A 94 -17.04 -7.88 -5.53
CA TYR A 94 -17.73 -9.17 -5.73
C TYR A 94 -18.87 -9.41 -4.73
#